data_AF-A0A3D1AZ73-F1
#
_entry.id   AF-A0A3D1AZ73-F1
#
_cell.length_a   1.000
_cell.length_b   1.000
_cell.length_c   1.000
_cell.angle_alpha   90.00
_cell.angle_beta   90.00
_cell.angle_gamma   90.00
#
_symmetry.space_group_name_H-M   'P 1'
#
loop_
_entity.id
_entity.type
_entity.pdbx_description
1 polymer ?
#
loop_
_entity_poly.entity_id
_entity_poly.type
_entity_poly.pdbx_seq_one_letter_code
_entity_poly.pdbx_strand_id
1 'polypeptide(L)'
;ASGGDWYSRSLVHPDRNDFAPRVGFSYQPMDRVVLRGGYGLFYQHANRIGSESVLALNPPFVVDAQLSKVQGDNSTIFQLKNGFPSSQFSAALVDLTK
;
A
#
# COMPACT_ATOMS: atom_id res chain seq x y z
N ALA A 1 -12.90 6.04 19.32
CA ALA A 1 -13.67 5.37 18.25
C ALA A 1 -14.95 4.83 18.88
N SER A 2 -16.12 5.34 18.49
CA SER A 2 -17.41 4.78 18.92
C SER A 2 -17.59 3.41 18.28
N GLY A 3 -18.26 2.48 18.97
CA GLY A 3 -18.48 1.09 18.53
C GLY A 3 -19.47 0.96 17.35
N GLY A 4 -19.27 1.72 16.28
CA GLY A 4 -20.09 1.71 15.07
C GLY A 4 -19.72 0.60 14.09
N ASP A 5 -20.66 0.32 13.18
CA ASP A 5 -20.57 -0.65 12.08
C ASP A 5 -19.28 -0.48 11.23
N TRP A 6 -18.87 -1.52 10.51
CA TRP A 6 -17.59 -1.56 9.79
C TRP A 6 -17.46 -0.40 8.80
N TYR A 7 -18.57 -0.01 8.15
CA TYR A 7 -18.61 1.16 7.28
C TYR A 7 -18.27 2.46 8.01
N SER A 8 -18.79 2.68 9.23
CA SER A 8 -18.51 3.91 9.99
C SER A 8 -17.04 4.08 10.39
N ARG A 9 -16.29 2.97 10.42
CA ARG A 9 -14.86 2.95 10.77
C ARG A 9 -13.94 3.07 9.56
N SER A 10 -14.33 2.54 8.41
CA SER A 10 -13.49 2.50 7.20
C SER A 10 -13.94 3.45 6.11
N LEU A 11 -15.18 3.98 6.18
CA LEU A 11 -15.87 4.68 5.09
C LEU A 11 -15.98 3.85 3.79
N VAL A 12 -15.79 2.53 3.90
CA VAL A 12 -15.82 1.57 2.78
C VAL A 12 -16.84 0.50 3.11
N HIS A 13 -17.73 0.19 2.17
CA HIS A 13 -18.65 -0.93 2.29
C HIS A 13 -17.87 -2.24 2.10
N PRO A 14 -17.67 -3.06 3.16
CA PRO A 14 -16.91 -4.29 3.02
C PRO A 14 -17.73 -5.32 2.24
N ASP A 15 -17.14 -5.92 1.20
CA ASP A 15 -17.68 -7.15 0.63
C ASP A 15 -17.47 -8.30 1.63
N ARG A 16 -18.52 -9.05 1.91
CA ARG A 16 -18.54 -10.17 2.85
C ARG A 16 -18.76 -11.51 2.17
N ASN A 17 -18.74 -11.55 0.84
CA ASN A 17 -19.07 -12.73 0.06
C ASN A 17 -17.82 -13.51 -0.41
N ASP A 18 -16.62 -13.01 -0.10
CA ASP A 18 -15.34 -13.64 -0.44
C ASP A 18 -15.01 -14.82 0.49
N PHE A 19 -15.79 -15.89 0.40
CA PHE A 19 -15.51 -17.13 1.12
C PHE A 19 -14.30 -17.86 0.52
N ALA A 20 -13.19 -17.84 1.24
CA ALA A 20 -11.91 -18.42 0.83
C ALA A 20 -11.61 -19.71 1.60
N PRO A 21 -12.21 -20.87 1.22
CA PRO A 21 -11.97 -22.12 1.93
C PRO A 21 -10.52 -22.55 1.79
N ARG A 22 -9.98 -23.13 2.86
CA ARG A 22 -8.65 -23.70 2.92
C ARG A 22 -8.75 -25.08 3.54
N VAL A 23 -8.35 -26.09 2.78
CA VAL A 23 -8.37 -27.48 3.22
C VAL A 23 -6.98 -28.07 3.03
N GLY A 24 -6.57 -28.88 3.99
CA GLY A 24 -5.28 -29.55 3.97
C GLY A 24 -5.40 -30.96 4.52
N PHE A 25 -4.46 -31.80 4.14
CA PHE A 25 -4.30 -33.13 4.71
C PHE A 25 -2.84 -33.36 5.06
N SER A 26 -2.65 -34.24 6.04
CA SER A 26 -1.36 -34.80 6.36
C SER A 26 -1.52 -36.30 6.60
N TYR A 27 -0.68 -37.09 5.95
CA TYR A 27 -0.67 -38.53 6.07
C TYR A 27 0.76 -39.04 6.27
N GLN A 28 0.94 -39.95 7.23
CA GLN A 28 2.25 -40.52 7.56
C GLN A 28 2.29 -41.99 7.10
N PRO A 29 2.72 -42.28 5.86
CA PRO A 29 2.80 -43.65 5.37
C PRO A 29 3.94 -44.47 6.01
N MET A 30 4.95 -43.82 6.61
CA MET A 30 6.11 -44.47 7.24
C MET A 30 6.53 -43.68 8.48
N ASP A 31 7.19 -44.32 9.44
CA ASP A 31 7.61 -43.71 10.72
C ASP A 31 8.37 -42.37 10.60
N ARG A 32 9.02 -42.12 9.46
CA ARG A 32 9.83 -40.91 9.22
C ARG A 32 9.40 -40.10 8.00
N VAL A 33 8.29 -40.44 7.37
CA VAL A 33 7.81 -39.75 6.15
C VAL A 33 6.39 -39.27 6.36
N VAL A 34 6.17 -37.96 6.21
CA VAL A 34 4.85 -37.34 6.25
C VAL A 34 4.57 -36.66 4.92
N LEU A 35 3.52 -37.09 4.25
CA LEU A 35 2.95 -36.43 3.09
C LEU A 35 1.99 -35.33 3.57
N ARG A 36 2.18 -34.12 3.08
CA ARG A 36 1.31 -32.99 3.37
C ARG A 36 0.85 -32.40 2.05
N GLY A 37 -0.43 -32.08 1.97
CA GLY A 37 -1.01 -31.42 0.81
C GLY A 37 -2.14 -30.51 1.24
N GLY A 38 -2.53 -29.60 0.36
CA GLY A 38 -3.64 -28.71 0.63
C GLY A 38 -4.03 -27.90 -0.58
N TYR A 39 -5.21 -27.32 -0.50
CA TYR A 39 -5.78 -26.43 -1.48
C TYR A 39 -6.42 -25.24 -0.77
N GLY A 40 -6.23 -24.06 -1.33
CA GLY A 40 -6.82 -22.83 -0.83
C GLY A 40 -7.24 -21.93 -1.97
N LEU A 41 -8.41 -21.31 -1.82
CA LEU A 41 -8.84 -20.20 -2.66
C LEU A 41 -8.39 -18.88 -2.00
N PHE A 42 -7.97 -17.92 -2.82
CA PHE A 42 -7.52 -16.62 -2.35
C PHE A 42 -8.11 -15.53 -3.23
N TYR A 43 -8.58 -14.46 -2.59
CA TYR A 43 -9.04 -13.26 -3.25
C TYR A 43 -7.98 -12.18 -3.09
N GLN A 44 -7.70 -11.46 -4.16
CA GLN A 44 -6.83 -10.30 -4.13
C GLN A 44 -7.70 -9.05 -4.18
N HIS A 45 -7.79 -8.34 -3.05
CA HIS A 45 -8.64 -7.16 -2.92
C HIS A 45 -8.25 -6.02 -3.87
N ALA A 46 -6.96 -5.85 -4.15
CA ALA A 46 -6.46 -4.90 -5.12
C ALA A 46 -5.23 -5.48 -5.86
N ASN A 47 -5.24 -5.41 -7.19
CA ASN A 47 -4.04 -5.61 -7.98
C ASN A 47 -3.41 -4.24 -8.25
N ARG A 48 -2.38 -3.92 -7.45
CA ARG A 48 -1.70 -2.63 -7.53
C ARG A 48 -0.70 -2.63 -8.68
N ILE A 49 -1.17 -2.30 -9.88
CA ILE A 49 -0.31 -2.02 -11.04
C ILE A 49 -0.12 -0.49 -11.11
N GLY A 50 1.03 -0.03 -10.63
CA GLY A 50 1.37 1.40 -10.53
C GLY A 50 1.11 2.02 -9.14
N SER A 51 1.72 3.17 -8.89
CA SER A 51 1.35 4.13 -7.85
C SER A 51 0.33 5.06 -8.54
N GLU A 52 -0.92 5.26 -8.12
CA GLU A 52 -1.28 6.59 -7.58
C GLU A 52 -2.80 6.81 -7.33
N SER A 53 -3.73 5.91 -7.70
CA SER A 53 -5.17 6.21 -7.58
C SER A 53 -5.86 5.51 -6.40
N VAL A 54 -5.32 5.63 -5.19
CA VAL A 54 -6.04 5.24 -3.97
C VAL A 54 -6.31 6.47 -3.11
N LEU A 55 -7.46 6.50 -2.44
CA LEU A 55 -7.90 7.62 -1.59
C LEU A 55 -6.86 8.03 -0.54
N ALA A 56 -6.05 7.06 -0.07
CA ALA A 56 -4.96 7.28 0.87
C ALA A 56 -3.77 8.08 0.30
N LEU A 57 -3.66 8.23 -1.03
CA LEU A 57 -2.62 9.03 -1.69
C LEU A 57 -3.14 10.42 -2.09
N ASN A 58 -4.38 10.78 -1.77
CA ASN A 58 -4.83 12.15 -1.98
C ASN A 58 -4.07 13.12 -1.06
N PRO A 59 -3.80 14.36 -1.49
CA PRO A 59 -3.29 15.39 -0.61
C PRO A 59 -4.16 15.50 0.67
N PRO A 60 -3.55 15.70 1.85
CA PRO A 60 -2.15 16.04 2.11
C PRO A 60 -1.20 14.84 2.32
N PHE A 61 -1.64 13.61 2.07
CA PHE A 61 -0.91 12.40 2.51
C PHE A 61 0.25 11.98 1.58
N VAL A 62 0.22 12.42 0.31
CA VAL A 62 1.30 12.21 -0.66
C VAL A 62 1.58 13.51 -1.40
N VAL A 63 2.87 13.78 -1.59
CA VAL A 63 3.37 14.94 -2.34
C VAL A 63 4.51 14.43 -3.22
N ASP A 64 4.41 14.69 -4.52
CA ASP A 64 5.48 14.40 -5.46
C ASP A 64 6.52 15.51 -5.45
N ALA A 65 7.77 15.13 -5.19
CA ALA A 65 8.92 16.03 -5.22
C ALA A 65 9.71 15.81 -6.49
N GLN A 66 9.76 16.83 -7.36
CA GLN A 66 10.61 16.79 -8.55
C GLN A 66 11.92 17.53 -8.30
N LEU A 67 13.02 16.82 -8.50
CA LEU A 67 14.37 17.37 -8.51
C LEU A 67 14.83 17.55 -9.96
N SER A 68 15.00 18.81 -10.39
CA SER A 68 15.51 19.13 -11.71
C SER A 68 16.91 19.74 -11.65
N LYS A 69 17.75 19.38 -12.62
CA LYS A 69 19.12 19.91 -12.79
C LYS A 69 19.24 20.58 -14.16
N VAL A 70 19.97 21.67 -14.24
CA VAL A 70 20.32 22.29 -15.53
C VAL A 70 21.38 21.45 -16.23
N GLN A 71 21.23 21.26 -17.54
CA GLN A 71 22.19 20.52 -18.36
C GLN A 71 23.59 21.16 -18.26
N GLY A 72 24.60 20.38 -17.86
CA GLY A 72 26.00 20.83 -17.74
C GLY A 72 26.47 21.20 -16.32
N ASP A 73 25.58 21.24 -15.33
CA ASP A 73 26.00 21.31 -13.92
C ASP A 73 26.55 19.93 -13.49
N ASN A 74 27.62 19.89 -12.68
CA ASN A 74 28.23 18.68 -12.12
C ASN A 74 27.98 18.52 -10.61
N SER A 75 27.25 19.44 -9.98
CA SER A 75 26.88 19.37 -8.58
C SER A 75 25.92 18.21 -8.27
N THR A 76 25.99 17.65 -7.06
CA THR A 76 25.05 16.62 -6.61
C THR A 76 23.70 17.26 -6.26
N ILE A 77 22.64 16.89 -6.97
CA ILE A 77 21.30 17.48 -6.78
C ILE A 77 20.65 17.12 -5.43
N PHE A 78 21.03 16.00 -4.83
CA PHE A 78 20.58 15.57 -3.52
C PHE A 78 21.74 14.92 -2.77
N GLN A 79 21.88 15.30 -1.50
CA GLN A 79 22.83 14.68 -0.58
C GLN A 79 22.07 14.33 0.68
N LEU A 80 21.98 13.03 1.02
CA LEU A 80 21.23 12.55 2.18
C LEU A 80 21.69 13.21 3.49
N LYS A 81 22.99 13.53 3.61
CA LYS A 81 23.57 14.23 4.77
C LYS A 81 23.00 15.64 5.01
N ASN A 82 22.45 16.28 3.98
CA ASN A 82 21.85 17.61 4.07
C ASN A 82 20.32 17.54 4.27
N GLY A 83 19.77 16.32 4.40
CA GLY A 83 18.33 16.09 4.44
C GLY A 83 17.66 16.34 3.09
N PHE A 84 16.33 16.22 3.06
CA PHE A 84 15.53 16.59 1.88
C PHE A 84 15.40 18.11 1.79
N PRO A 85 15.80 18.74 0.67
CA PRO A 85 15.64 20.17 0.44
C PRO A 85 14.19 20.65 0.67
N SER A 86 13.99 21.68 1.49
CA SER A 86 12.66 22.19 1.83
C SER A 86 11.86 22.72 0.64
N SER A 87 12.54 23.13 -0.43
CA SER A 87 11.93 23.56 -1.70
C SER A 87 11.16 22.44 -2.43
N GLN A 88 11.44 21.17 -2.11
CA GLN A 88 10.77 19.99 -2.65
C GLN A 88 9.41 19.75 -2.01
N PHE A 89 9.25 20.21 -0.77
CA PHE A 89 8.03 20.08 0.00
C PHE A 89 7.19 21.34 -0.08
N SER A 90 7.27 22.09 -1.20
CA SER A 90 6.31 23.15 -1.49
C SER A 90 4.95 22.49 -1.42
N ALA A 91 4.27 22.69 -0.29
CA ALA A 91 2.94 22.17 -0.04
C ALA A 91 2.16 22.46 -1.31
N ALA A 92 1.64 21.42 -1.96
CA ALA A 92 0.51 21.63 -2.83
C ALA A 92 -0.48 22.40 -1.97
N LEU A 93 -0.58 23.72 -2.17
CA LEU A 93 -1.52 24.60 -1.49
C LEU A 93 -2.89 24.23 -2.05
N VAL A 94 -3.34 23.02 -1.73
CA VAL A 94 -4.72 22.62 -1.91
C VAL A 94 -5.42 23.36 -0.79
N ASP A 95 -6.03 24.48 -1.15
CA ASP A 95 -6.93 25.21 -0.26
C ASP A 95 -8.09 24.26 0.09
N LEU A 96 -7.98 23.59 1.24
CA LEU A 96 -8.99 22.64 1.73
C LEU A 96 -10.26 23.36 2.23
N THR A 97 -10.36 24.68 2.06
CA THR A 97 -11.49 25.50 2.51
C THR A 97 -12.37 26.02 1.37
N LYS A 98 -12.12 25.62 0.12
CA LYS A 98 -12.95 25.93 -1.06
C LYS A 98 -13.41 24.69 -1.81
#